data_AF-A0A4U8YNE4-F1
#
_entry.id   AF-A0A4U8YNE4-F1
#
_cell.length_a   1.000
_cell.length_b   1.000
_cell.length_c   1.000
_cell.angle_alpha   90.00
_cell.angle_beta   90.00
_cell.angle_gamma   90.00
#
_symmetry.space_group_name_H-M   'P 1'
#
loop_
_entity.id
_entity.type
_entity.pdbx_description
1 polymer ?
#
loop_
_entity_poly.entity_id
_entity_poly.type
_entity_poly.pdbx_seq_one_letter_code
_entity_poly.pdbx_strand_id
1 'polypeptide(L)'
;MKDFVQRSEKEGASPLTVASENRAPEACHTPDAVQRRCGAIVAQARNTTGLPDRVKEGMQRSFNTDFSDITVHPSSSKAPALGAQAFTQGHDVHFAPGQFRPDTTSGRELIGHELAHVVQQREGRVSPTCEVSGMPVNDNPGLEAEADALGKRASGSV
;
A
#
# COMPACT_ATOMS: atom_id res chain seq x y z
N MET A 1 -2.61 -20.46 16.33
CA MET A 1 -4.04 -20.05 16.37
C MET A 1 -4.46 -19.86 14.93
N LYS A 2 -5.26 -20.83 14.47
CA LYS A 2 -5.52 -21.29 13.09
C LYS A 2 -4.29 -21.53 12.21
N ASP A 3 -3.61 -22.60 12.60
CA ASP A 3 -2.62 -23.37 11.88
C ASP A 3 -3.31 -24.23 10.80
N PHE A 4 -2.90 -24.17 9.53
CA PHE A 4 -3.19 -25.22 8.56
C PHE A 4 -2.02 -25.40 7.57
N VAL A 5 -1.62 -26.66 7.43
CA VAL A 5 -0.36 -27.17 6.87
C VAL A 5 -0.36 -27.18 5.34
N GLN A 6 0.77 -26.83 4.75
CA GLN A 6 1.04 -26.81 3.31
C GLN A 6 2.06 -27.91 2.95
N ARG A 7 1.73 -28.81 2.01
CA ARG A 7 2.68 -29.67 1.31
C ARG A 7 2.26 -29.86 -0.14
N SER A 8 3.22 -29.64 -1.03
CA SER A 8 3.53 -30.34 -2.30
C SER A 8 3.99 -29.33 -3.37
N GLU A 9 5.30 -29.25 -3.63
CA GLU A 9 6.04 -29.87 -4.77
C GLU A 9 6.35 -28.76 -5.82
N LYS A 10 7.54 -28.14 -5.86
CA LYS A 10 8.84 -28.58 -6.42
C LYS A 10 8.82 -28.94 -7.92
N GLU A 11 9.05 -27.94 -8.76
CA GLU A 11 9.62 -28.00 -10.13
C GLU A 11 10.36 -26.65 -10.32
N GLY A 12 11.54 -26.43 -10.91
CA GLY A 12 12.45 -27.26 -11.70
C GLY A 12 13.06 -26.42 -12.85
N ALA A 13 14.34 -26.05 -12.73
CA ALA A 13 15.34 -25.64 -13.77
C ALA A 13 15.12 -24.36 -14.63
N SER A 14 15.96 -23.30 -14.60
CA SER A 14 17.38 -23.09 -15.01
C SER A 14 17.54 -22.65 -16.51
N PRO A 15 18.72 -22.17 -17.00
CA PRO A 15 19.05 -20.74 -17.18
C PRO A 15 19.57 -20.38 -18.60
N LEU A 16 19.74 -19.09 -18.95
CA LEU A 16 20.55 -18.69 -20.12
C LEU A 16 21.36 -17.39 -19.90
N THR A 17 22.67 -17.60 -19.72
CA THR A 17 23.84 -17.03 -20.44
C THR A 17 24.03 -15.52 -20.71
N VAL A 18 25.30 -15.18 -20.45
CA VAL A 18 26.16 -13.98 -20.46
C VAL A 18 26.38 -13.13 -21.74
N ALA A 19 26.81 -11.89 -21.45
CA ALA A 19 27.86 -11.05 -22.07
C ALA A 19 27.62 -10.28 -23.40
N SER A 20 27.83 -8.95 -23.38
CA SER A 20 29.05 -8.27 -23.89
C SER A 20 28.84 -6.77 -24.20
N GLU A 21 29.85 -5.97 -23.87
CA GLU A 21 30.04 -4.52 -24.06
C GLU A 21 29.69 -3.92 -25.45
N ASN A 22 29.36 -2.62 -25.51
CA ASN A 22 30.24 -1.58 -26.08
C ASN A 22 29.57 -0.18 -26.23
N ARG A 23 30.13 0.79 -25.49
CA ARG A 23 30.68 2.09 -25.94
C ARG A 23 29.86 3.06 -26.83
N ALA A 24 29.67 4.28 -26.29
CA ALA A 24 29.24 5.51 -26.97
C ALA A 24 30.24 6.03 -28.04
N PRO A 25 29.86 7.04 -28.85
CA PRO A 25 30.20 8.40 -28.46
C PRO A 25 29.17 9.51 -28.81
N GLU A 26 29.14 10.49 -27.90
CA GLU A 26 29.05 11.96 -28.04
C GLU A 26 28.26 12.61 -29.19
N ALA A 27 27.29 13.44 -28.81
CA ALA A 27 26.92 14.63 -29.57
C ALA A 27 26.79 15.83 -28.63
N CYS A 28 27.65 16.82 -28.88
CA CYS A 28 27.71 18.15 -28.31
C CYS A 28 26.50 19.00 -28.77
N HIS A 29 25.79 19.62 -27.82
CA HIS A 29 25.14 20.93 -27.99
C HIS A 29 24.84 21.55 -26.61
N THR A 30 25.45 22.69 -26.33
CA THR A 30 25.02 23.71 -25.36
C THR A 30 25.21 25.07 -26.04
N PRO A 31 24.68 26.18 -25.51
CA PRO A 31 23.77 26.35 -24.38
C PRO A 31 22.50 27.15 -24.75
N ASP A 32 21.39 26.97 -24.03
CA ASP A 32 20.43 28.07 -23.86
C ASP A 32 19.84 28.11 -22.45
N ALA A 33 19.54 29.32 -22.02
CA ALA A 33 19.54 29.78 -20.66
C ALA A 33 18.44 29.21 -19.75
N VAL A 34 18.80 29.07 -18.47
CA VAL A 34 18.04 29.54 -17.30
C VAL A 34 16.50 29.55 -17.45
N GLN A 35 15.84 28.47 -17.01
CA GLN A 35 14.53 28.59 -16.36
C GLN A 35 14.62 28.04 -14.94
N ARG A 36 15.33 28.80 -14.11
CA ARG A 36 15.17 28.75 -12.66
C ARG A 36 13.81 29.35 -12.31
N ARG A 37 13.13 28.70 -11.36
CA ARG A 37 11.96 29.16 -10.58
C ARG A 37 10.63 29.24 -11.35
N CYS A 38 9.85 28.17 -11.20
CA CYS A 38 8.59 28.30 -10.48
C CYS A 38 8.56 27.18 -9.45
N GLY A 39 9.04 27.48 -8.24
CA GLY A 39 8.60 26.73 -7.07
C GLY A 39 7.12 27.02 -6.93
N ALA A 40 6.29 26.25 -7.62
CA ALA A 40 4.89 26.17 -7.26
C ALA A 40 4.90 25.63 -5.84
N ILE A 41 4.73 26.51 -4.87
CA ILE A 41 4.12 26.12 -3.62
C ILE A 41 2.72 25.69 -4.05
N VAL A 42 2.61 24.43 -4.48
CA VAL A 42 1.33 23.76 -4.63
C VAL A 42 0.80 23.83 -3.21
N ALA A 43 -0.17 24.71 -2.97
CA ALA A 43 -0.90 24.71 -1.72
C ALA A 43 -1.33 23.27 -1.49
N GLN A 44 -0.72 22.61 -0.51
CA GLN A 44 -0.94 21.20 -0.27
C GLN A 44 -2.44 21.07 -0.04
N ALA A 45 -3.13 20.39 -0.96
CA ALA A 45 -4.57 20.20 -0.86
C ALA A 45 -4.84 19.68 0.55
N ARG A 46 -5.77 20.34 1.27
CA ARG A 46 -6.00 20.05 2.68
C ARG A 46 -6.20 18.55 2.82
N ASN A 47 -5.39 17.92 3.68
CA ASN A 47 -5.51 16.49 3.91
C ASN A 47 -6.87 16.20 4.56
N THR A 48 -7.74 15.56 3.79
CA THR A 48 -9.10 15.19 4.19
C THR A 48 -9.24 13.68 4.37
N THR A 49 -8.14 12.94 4.25
CA THR A 49 -8.17 11.47 4.25
C THR A 49 -8.34 10.89 5.64
N GLY A 50 -8.15 11.69 6.71
CA GLY A 50 -8.14 11.20 8.09
C GLY A 50 -6.80 10.60 8.54
N LEU A 51 -5.82 10.47 7.64
CA LEU A 51 -4.44 10.15 8.02
C LEU A 51 -3.65 11.42 8.41
N PRO A 52 -2.78 11.37 9.44
CA PRO A 52 -1.81 12.44 9.69
C PRO A 52 -0.89 12.64 8.47
N ASP A 53 -0.52 13.88 8.17
CA ASP A 53 0.24 14.22 6.96
C ASP A 53 1.53 13.42 6.81
N ARG A 54 2.34 13.32 7.87
CA ARG A 54 3.59 12.53 7.84
C ARG A 54 3.35 11.06 7.55
N VAL A 55 2.30 10.49 8.14
CA VAL A 55 1.95 9.08 7.91
C VAL A 55 1.49 8.90 6.47
N LYS A 56 0.60 9.77 5.97
CA LYS A 56 0.15 9.74 4.57
C LYS A 56 1.33 9.84 3.61
N GLU A 57 2.20 10.83 3.76
CA GLU A 57 3.36 11.01 2.90
C GLU A 57 4.35 9.85 2.96
N GLY A 58 4.56 9.27 4.14
CA GLY A 58 5.41 8.09 4.33
C GLY A 58 4.84 6.88 3.60
N MET A 59 3.54 6.60 3.78
CA MET A 59 2.84 5.53 3.09
C MET A 59 2.88 5.71 1.57
N GLN A 60 2.55 6.90 1.06
CA GLN A 60 2.60 7.16 -0.39
C GLN A 60 3.99 6.90 -0.98
N ARG A 61 5.07 7.25 -0.26
CA ARG A 61 6.45 6.95 -0.66
C ARG A 61 6.73 5.45 -0.65
N SER A 62 6.30 4.73 0.38
CA SER A 62 6.53 3.28 0.49
C SER A 62 5.80 2.46 -0.57
N PHE A 63 4.59 2.89 -0.95
CA PHE A 63 3.73 2.24 -1.94
C PHE A 63 3.90 2.81 -3.35
N ASN A 64 4.66 3.90 -3.51
CA ASN A 64 4.75 4.66 -4.76
C ASN A 64 3.37 4.94 -5.39
N THR A 65 2.40 5.29 -4.54
CA THR A 65 0.97 5.42 -4.89
C THR A 65 0.38 6.64 -4.19
N ASP A 66 -0.53 7.36 -4.85
CA ASP A 66 -1.28 8.46 -4.22
C ASP A 66 -2.45 7.90 -3.40
N PHE A 67 -2.59 8.40 -2.16
CA PHE A 67 -3.67 8.05 -1.25
C PHE A 67 -4.49 9.29 -0.89
N SER A 68 -4.58 10.28 -1.78
CA SER A 68 -5.28 11.53 -1.49
C SER A 68 -6.80 11.40 -1.60
N ASP A 69 -7.28 10.33 -2.23
CA ASP A 69 -8.68 9.99 -2.44
C ASP A 69 -9.26 9.01 -1.41
N ILE A 70 -8.45 8.51 -0.47
CA ILE A 70 -8.94 7.59 0.57
C ILE A 70 -9.67 8.35 1.69
N THR A 71 -10.56 7.65 2.40
CA THR A 71 -11.21 8.14 3.62
C THR A 71 -11.02 7.17 4.78
N VAL A 72 -10.39 7.62 5.86
CA VAL A 72 -10.14 6.83 7.07
C VAL A 72 -11.21 7.11 8.12
N HIS A 73 -11.80 6.03 8.63
CA HIS A 73 -12.78 6.02 9.70
C HIS A 73 -12.16 5.38 10.95
N PRO A 74 -11.56 6.15 11.88
CA PRO A 74 -10.70 5.63 12.96
C PRO A 74 -11.46 4.92 14.10
N SER A 75 -12.78 5.07 14.18
CA SER A 75 -13.64 4.48 15.22
C SER A 75 -14.95 3.96 14.63
N SER A 76 -14.84 3.14 13.59
CA SER A 76 -15.96 2.52 12.90
C SER A 76 -16.56 1.37 13.71
N SER A 77 -17.85 1.42 14.00
CA SER A 77 -18.59 0.29 14.58
C SER A 77 -18.76 -0.89 13.61
N LYS A 78 -18.45 -0.70 12.31
CA LYS A 78 -18.56 -1.75 11.29
C LYS A 78 -17.46 -2.81 11.42
N ALA A 79 -16.24 -2.38 11.76
CA ALA A 79 -15.10 -3.29 11.89
C ALA A 79 -15.34 -4.40 12.95
N PRO A 80 -15.77 -4.08 14.20
CA PRO A 80 -16.08 -5.12 15.18
C PRO A 80 -17.31 -5.96 14.81
N ALA A 81 -18.28 -5.42 14.07
CA ALA A 81 -19.42 -6.21 13.57
C ALA A 81 -19.00 -7.32 12.59
N LEU A 82 -17.88 -7.14 11.89
CA LEU A 82 -17.25 -8.14 11.03
C LEU A 82 -16.18 -8.98 11.76
N GLY A 83 -15.96 -8.75 13.05
CA GLY A 83 -14.90 -9.41 13.82
C GLY A 83 -13.48 -9.00 13.41
N ALA A 84 -13.33 -7.86 12.73
CA ALA A 84 -12.06 -7.36 12.21
C ALA A 84 -11.51 -6.20 13.04
N GLN A 85 -10.18 -6.06 13.07
CA GLN A 85 -9.51 -4.91 13.69
C GLN A 85 -9.57 -3.67 12.79
N ALA A 86 -9.45 -3.89 11.49
CA ALA A 86 -9.67 -2.92 10.44
C ALA A 86 -10.12 -3.66 9.17
N PHE A 87 -10.68 -2.94 8.21
CA PHE A 87 -10.95 -3.46 6.87
C PHE A 87 -11.00 -2.33 5.85
N THR A 88 -10.81 -2.69 4.59
CA THR A 88 -10.81 -1.76 3.45
C THR A 88 -11.91 -2.10 2.45
N GLN A 89 -12.70 -1.11 2.07
CA GLN A 89 -13.74 -1.21 1.05
C GLN A 89 -13.59 -0.06 0.05
N GLY A 90 -13.00 -0.35 -1.11
CA GLY A 90 -12.74 0.64 -2.14
C GLY A 90 -11.76 1.71 -1.64
N HIS A 91 -12.27 2.91 -1.40
CA HIS A 91 -11.49 4.04 -0.91
C HIS A 91 -11.66 4.28 0.60
N ASP A 92 -12.61 3.58 1.24
CA ASP A 92 -12.90 3.70 2.65
C ASP A 92 -12.11 2.68 3.47
N VAL A 93 -11.38 3.17 4.47
CA VAL A 93 -10.61 2.35 5.41
C VAL A 93 -11.22 2.50 6.79
N HIS A 94 -11.72 1.41 7.35
CA HIS A 94 -12.43 1.41 8.63
C HIS A 94 -11.58 0.73 9.70
N PHE A 95 -11.34 1.41 10.81
CA PHE A 95 -10.68 0.85 11.99
C PHE A 95 -11.70 0.65 13.10
N ALA A 96 -11.58 -0.46 13.83
CA ALA A 96 -12.31 -0.65 15.08
C ALA A 96 -11.84 0.40 16.11
N PRO A 97 -12.72 0.80 17.06
CA PRO A 97 -12.36 1.76 18.10
C PRO A 97 -11.07 1.36 18.82
N GLY A 98 -10.08 2.26 18.85
CA GLY A 98 -8.78 2.03 19.49
C GLY A 98 -7.70 1.38 18.61
N GLN A 99 -8.05 0.90 17.41
CA GLN A 99 -7.08 0.27 16.49
C GLN A 99 -6.35 1.27 15.60
N PHE A 100 -6.94 2.44 15.34
CA PHE A 100 -6.26 3.50 14.61
C PHE A 100 -5.19 4.17 15.50
N ARG A 101 -3.92 3.74 15.34
CA ARG A 101 -2.78 4.19 16.16
C ARG A 101 -1.59 4.65 15.30
N PRO A 102 -1.73 5.76 14.54
CA PRO A 102 -0.70 6.24 13.61
C PRO A 102 0.65 6.55 14.27
N ASP A 103 0.66 6.84 15.57
CA ASP A 103 1.88 7.18 16.31
C ASP A 103 2.72 5.95 16.71
N THR A 104 2.15 4.74 16.62
CA THR A 104 2.84 3.50 17.00
C THR A 104 3.31 2.72 15.79
N THR A 105 4.41 1.98 15.91
CA THR A 105 4.90 1.10 14.82
C THR A 105 3.82 0.10 14.41
N SER A 106 3.28 -0.67 15.36
CA SER A 106 2.24 -1.67 15.06
C SER A 106 0.97 -1.07 14.48
N GLY A 107 0.57 0.14 14.89
CA GLY A 107 -0.57 0.83 14.29
C GLY A 107 -0.28 1.31 12.87
N ARG A 108 0.95 1.75 12.57
CA ARG A 108 1.36 2.07 11.19
C ARG A 108 1.48 0.83 10.32
N GLU A 109 1.90 -0.30 10.88
CA GLU A 109 1.88 -1.59 10.17
C GLU A 109 0.45 -1.95 9.77
N LEU A 110 -0.51 -1.82 10.70
CA LEU A 110 -1.92 -2.05 10.41
C LEU A 110 -2.46 -1.07 9.36
N ILE A 111 -2.14 0.23 9.48
CA ILE A 111 -2.53 1.23 8.46
C ILE A 111 -1.96 0.85 7.10
N GLY A 112 -0.67 0.50 7.02
CA GLY A 112 -0.04 0.11 5.77
C GLY A 112 -0.64 -1.18 5.20
N HIS A 113 -1.00 -2.16 6.04
CA HIS A 113 -1.70 -3.38 5.63
C HIS A 113 -3.03 -3.03 4.93
N GLU A 114 -3.86 -2.18 5.54
CA GLU A 114 -5.12 -1.74 4.92
C GLU A 114 -4.90 -0.96 3.62
N LEU A 115 -3.89 -0.09 3.56
CA LEU A 115 -3.56 0.63 2.32
C LEU A 115 -3.07 -0.30 1.21
N ALA A 116 -2.42 -1.41 1.55
CA ALA A 116 -2.07 -2.42 0.57
C ALA A 116 -3.32 -3.04 -0.07
N HIS A 117 -4.39 -3.26 0.69
CA HIS A 117 -5.67 -3.69 0.12
C HIS A 117 -6.28 -2.65 -0.82
N VAL A 118 -6.15 -1.35 -0.53
CA VAL A 118 -6.56 -0.30 -1.49
C VAL A 118 -5.81 -0.45 -2.82
N VAL A 119 -4.49 -0.65 -2.77
CA VAL A 119 -3.67 -0.83 -3.99
C VAL A 119 -4.09 -2.08 -4.75
N GLN A 120 -4.25 -3.21 -4.04
CA GLN A 120 -4.68 -4.49 -4.62
C GLN A 120 -6.05 -4.37 -5.31
N GLN A 121 -7.00 -3.67 -4.68
CA GLN A 121 -8.33 -3.41 -5.25
C GLN A 121 -8.25 -2.54 -6.50
N ARG A 122 -7.41 -1.50 -6.51
CA ARG A 122 -7.20 -0.63 -7.67
C ARG A 122 -6.57 -1.36 -8.86
N GLU A 123 -5.69 -2.32 -8.60
CA GLU A 123 -5.06 -3.14 -9.64
C GLU A 123 -6.01 -4.24 -10.18
N GLY A 124 -7.23 -4.36 -9.64
CA GLY A 124 -8.18 -5.38 -10.06
C GLY A 124 -7.77 -6.81 -9.70
N ARG A 125 -6.77 -6.96 -8.81
CA ARG A 125 -6.29 -8.27 -8.32
C ARG A 125 -7.23 -8.91 -7.30
N VAL A 126 -8.16 -8.11 -6.76
CA VAL A 126 -9.11 -8.52 -5.73
C VAL A 126 -10.43 -8.88 -6.41
N SER A 127 -10.66 -10.18 -6.56
CA SER A 127 -11.99 -10.72 -6.90
C SER A 127 -12.60 -11.32 -5.63
N PRO A 128 -13.93 -11.26 -5.43
CA PRO A 128 -14.58 -11.87 -4.27
C PRO A 128 -14.24 -13.37 -4.23
N THR A 129 -13.59 -13.83 -3.16
CA THR A 129 -13.33 -15.27 -2.96
C THR A 129 -14.30 -15.89 -1.96
N CYS A 130 -14.93 -15.06 -1.11
CA CYS A 130 -15.96 -15.44 -0.17
C CYS A 130 -16.91 -14.26 0.12
N GLU A 131 -18.01 -14.52 0.83
CA GLU A 131 -18.89 -13.47 1.34
C GLU A 131 -18.97 -13.56 2.86
N VAL A 132 -18.68 -12.46 3.56
CA VAL A 132 -18.83 -12.35 5.01
C VAL A 132 -19.93 -11.32 5.29
N SER A 133 -21.04 -11.77 5.88
CA SER A 133 -22.18 -10.90 6.19
C SER A 133 -22.74 -10.12 4.98
N GLY A 134 -22.71 -10.72 3.79
CA GLY A 134 -23.16 -10.09 2.54
C GLY A 134 -22.16 -9.11 1.91
N MET A 135 -20.92 -9.08 2.40
CA MET A 135 -19.83 -8.29 1.83
C MET A 135 -18.86 -9.22 1.10
N PRO A 136 -18.50 -8.95 -0.17
CA PRO A 136 -17.48 -9.71 -0.87
C PRO A 136 -16.13 -9.48 -0.20
N VAL A 137 -15.50 -10.55 0.25
CA VAL A 137 -14.18 -10.55 0.89
C VAL A 137 -13.23 -11.39 0.04
N ASN A 138 -11.96 -11.00 0.03
CA ASN A 138 -10.89 -11.74 -0.61
C ASN A 138 -9.91 -12.19 0.48
N ASP A 139 -9.95 -13.47 0.83
CA ASP A 139 -9.05 -14.08 1.81
C ASP A 139 -7.84 -14.77 1.14
N ASN A 140 -7.37 -14.29 -0.01
CA ASN A 140 -6.26 -14.92 -0.72
C ASN A 140 -4.95 -14.80 0.10
N PRO A 141 -4.36 -15.92 0.59
CA PRO A 141 -3.20 -15.86 1.49
C PRO A 141 -1.98 -15.14 0.90
N GLY A 142 -1.82 -15.15 -0.42
CA GLY A 142 -0.72 -14.43 -1.08
C GLY A 142 -0.89 -12.91 -1.02
N LEU A 143 -2.12 -12.43 -1.17
CA LEU A 143 -2.45 -11.00 -1.08
C LEU A 143 -2.36 -10.51 0.37
N GLU A 144 -2.76 -11.33 1.34
CA GLU A 144 -2.59 -11.05 2.77
C GLU A 144 -1.11 -10.93 3.15
N ALA A 145 -0.27 -11.90 2.75
CA ALA A 145 1.16 -11.89 3.05
C ALA A 145 1.88 -10.70 2.39
N GLU A 146 1.47 -10.32 1.19
CA GLU A 146 1.95 -9.11 0.51
C GLU A 146 1.56 -7.85 1.30
N ALA A 147 0.30 -7.76 1.75
CA ALA A 147 -0.19 -6.65 2.57
C ALA A 147 0.56 -6.54 3.90
N ASP A 148 0.83 -7.65 4.59
CA ASP A 148 1.65 -7.69 5.79
C ASP A 148 3.09 -7.19 5.55
N ALA A 149 3.72 -7.64 4.46
CA ALA A 149 5.08 -7.24 4.12
C ALA A 149 5.14 -5.75 3.78
N LEU A 150 4.16 -5.23 3.04
CA LEU A 150 4.05 -3.82 2.70
C LEU A 150 3.77 -2.95 3.94
N GLY A 151 2.87 -3.39 4.83
CA GLY A 151 2.59 -2.71 6.10
C GLY A 151 3.84 -2.57 6.98
N LYS A 152 4.60 -3.66 7.13
CA LYS A 152 5.89 -3.65 7.86
C LYS A 152 6.92 -2.72 7.25
N ARG A 153 7.00 -2.66 5.92
CA ARG A 153 7.93 -1.77 5.21
C ARG A 153 7.53 -0.31 5.36
N ALA A 154 6.23 -0.02 5.29
CA ALA A 154 5.72 1.35 5.33
C ALA A 154 5.72 1.95 6.74
N SER A 155 5.65 1.13 7.79
CA SER A 155 5.64 1.60 9.19
C SER A 155 6.92 2.34 9.62
N GLY A 156 8.04 2.08 8.95
CA GLY A 156 9.33 2.75 9.17
C GLY A 156 9.58 3.98 8.29
N SER A 157 8.65 4.35 7.40
CA SER A 157 8.84 5.43 6.42
C SER A 157 8.23 6.78 6.84
N VAL A 158 7.92 6.97 8.13
CA VAL A 158 7.26 8.17 8.68
C VAL A 158 8.20 9.18 9.33
#